data_AF-A0A3D1F5Y0-F1
#
_entry.id   AF-A0A3D1F5Y0-F1
#
_cell.length_a   1.000
_cell.length_b   1.000
_cell.length_c   1.000
_cell.angle_alpha   90.00
_cell.angle_beta   90.00
_cell.angle_gamma   90.00
#
_symmetry.space_group_name_H-M   'P 1'
#
loop_
_entity.id
_entity.type
_entity.pdbx_description
1 polymer ?
#
loop_
_entity_poly.entity_id
_entity_poly.type
_entity_poly.pdbx_seq_one_letter_code
_entity_poly.pdbx_strand_id
1 'polypeptide(L)'
;NYPRSRFRERVMLRRVEADLASFNSPVFDPTGLLDASIHIRQFEQEFPASAQRLGTQALLVRVADSLAAKDLHTAKWYEKRKKDNVSAVYMYKRIVKDHPQTAAAREAEQALARLEPTLAGGAAK
;
A
#
# COMPACT_ATOMS: atom_id res chain seq x y z
N ASN A 1 -19.90 17.12 17.24
CA ASN A 1 -19.05 15.91 17.34
C ASN A 1 -19.40 15.21 18.66
N TYR A 2 -19.81 13.93 18.66
CA TYR A 2 -20.36 13.24 19.85
C TYR A 2 -19.48 12.04 20.28
N PRO A 3 -18.32 12.29 20.91
CA PRO A 3 -17.32 11.27 21.19
C PRO A 3 -17.74 10.21 22.23
N ARG A 4 -18.79 10.44 23.02
CA ARG A 4 -19.28 9.46 24.02
C ARG A 4 -20.57 8.75 23.61
N SER A 5 -20.96 8.86 22.34
CA SER A 5 -22.18 8.23 21.85
C SER A 5 -22.03 6.71 21.76
N ARG A 6 -23.07 5.97 22.13
CA ARG A 6 -23.17 4.50 21.94
C ARG A 6 -22.99 4.06 20.48
N PHE A 7 -23.10 4.98 19.53
CA PHE A 7 -22.95 4.71 18.10
C PHE A 7 -21.53 4.94 17.57
N ARG A 8 -20.60 5.39 18.40
CA ARG A 8 -19.25 5.80 17.96
C ARG A 8 -18.51 4.67 17.25
N GLU A 9 -18.51 3.47 17.85
CA GLU A 9 -17.90 2.27 17.26
C GLU A 9 -18.46 1.99 15.85
N ARG A 10 -19.79 2.00 15.70
CA ARG A 10 -20.48 1.77 14.42
C ARG A 10 -20.14 2.84 13.37
N VAL A 11 -20.05 4.11 13.78
CA VAL A 11 -19.72 5.21 12.86
C VAL A 11 -18.28 5.10 12.37
N MET A 12 -17.33 4.74 13.25
CA MET A 12 -15.95 4.52 12.85
C MET A 12 -15.79 3.34 11.88
N LEU A 13 -16.49 2.24 12.13
CA LEU A 13 -16.49 1.10 11.20
C LEU A 13 -17.05 1.48 9.82
N ARG A 14 -18.19 2.18 9.77
CA ARG A 14 -18.76 2.65 8.50
C ARG A 14 -17.83 3.59 7.74
N ARG A 15 -17.04 4.38 8.46
CA ARG A 15 -16.03 5.24 7.84
C ARG A 15 -14.93 4.41 7.17
N VAL A 16 -14.39 3.43 7.88
CA VAL A 16 -13.40 2.48 7.33
C VAL A 16 -13.97 1.77 6.09
N GLU A 17 -15.21 1.30 6.15
CA GLU A 17 -15.87 0.64 5.01
C GLU A 17 -16.00 1.56 3.80
N ALA A 18 -16.36 2.83 4.01
CA ALA A 18 -16.48 3.82 2.94
C ALA A 18 -15.12 4.12 2.28
N ASP A 19 -14.07 4.29 3.08
CA ASP A 19 -12.73 4.55 2.58
C ASP A 19 -12.21 3.37 1.73
N LEU A 20 -12.41 2.14 2.22
CA LEU A 20 -12.07 0.92 1.48
C LEU A 20 -12.88 0.80 0.18
N ALA A 21 -14.17 1.11 0.21
CA ALA A 21 -15.04 1.04 -0.97
C ALA A 21 -14.68 2.07 -2.05
N SER A 22 -14.00 3.16 -1.70
CA SER A 22 -13.54 4.15 -2.69
C SER A 22 -12.37 3.65 -3.56
N PHE A 23 -11.64 2.63 -3.10
CA PHE A 23 -10.52 2.06 -3.85
C PHE A 23 -10.96 0.86 -4.69
N ASN A 24 -11.09 1.05 -6.01
CA ASN A 24 -11.60 0.02 -6.92
C ASN A 24 -10.51 -0.84 -7.57
N SER A 25 -9.29 -0.31 -7.76
CA SER A 25 -8.19 -1.05 -8.42
C SER A 25 -6.85 -0.31 -8.29
N PRO A 26 -5.70 -1.04 -8.33
CA PRO A 26 -4.35 -0.46 -8.38
C PRO A 26 -4.07 0.53 -9.51
N VAL A 27 -4.98 0.71 -10.46
CA VAL A 27 -4.85 1.77 -11.48
C VAL A 27 -5.28 3.14 -10.92
N PHE A 28 -6.17 3.16 -9.93
CA PHE A 28 -6.79 4.37 -9.40
C PHE A 28 -5.99 5.01 -8.25
N ASP A 29 -6.56 6.08 -7.69
CA ASP A 29 -6.02 6.86 -6.57
C ASP A 29 -6.03 6.03 -5.27
N PRO A 30 -4.88 5.84 -4.58
CA PRO A 30 -4.78 5.11 -3.33
C PRO A 30 -5.26 5.88 -2.10
N THR A 31 -5.72 7.14 -2.22
CA THR A 31 -6.11 7.98 -1.06
C THR A 31 -7.07 7.27 -0.11
N GLY A 32 -8.09 6.55 -0.63
CA GLY A 32 -9.01 5.76 0.19
C GLY A 32 -8.33 4.65 1.01
N LEU A 33 -7.29 4.01 0.48
CA LEU A 33 -6.51 3.02 1.23
C LEU A 33 -5.69 3.65 2.35
N LEU A 34 -5.11 4.83 2.09
CA LEU A 34 -4.34 5.58 3.09
C LEU A 34 -5.25 5.99 4.26
N ASP A 35 -6.40 6.58 3.94
CA ASP A 35 -7.41 7.00 4.92
C ASP A 35 -7.96 5.81 5.70
N ALA A 36 -8.29 4.71 5.01
CA ALA A 36 -8.70 3.47 5.67
C ALA A 36 -7.66 2.99 6.68
N SER A 37 -6.36 3.01 6.33
CA SER A 37 -5.29 2.60 7.24
C SER A 37 -5.19 3.46 8.50
N ILE A 38 -5.48 4.75 8.39
CA ILE A 38 -5.49 5.70 9.50
C ILE A 38 -6.69 5.42 10.39
N HIS A 39 -7.88 5.29 9.81
CA HIS A 39 -9.11 5.06 10.57
C HIS A 39 -9.15 3.67 11.22
N ILE A 40 -8.57 2.64 10.60
CA ILE A 40 -8.42 1.31 11.23
C ILE A 40 -7.53 1.41 12.47
N ARG A 41 -6.38 2.10 12.37
CA ARG A 41 -5.48 2.28 13.54
C ARG A 41 -6.13 3.08 14.65
N GLN A 42 -6.91 4.11 14.32
CA GLN A 42 -7.71 4.85 15.31
C GLN A 42 -8.77 3.96 15.96
N PHE A 43 -9.44 3.10 15.18
CA PHE A 43 -10.40 2.14 15.70
C PHE A 43 -9.75 1.12 16.63
N GLU A 44 -8.55 0.63 16.30
CA GLU A 44 -7.77 -0.28 17.17
C GLU A 44 -7.40 0.36 18.50
N GLN A 45 -7.01 1.64 18.49
CA GLN A 45 -6.68 2.38 19.71
C GLN A 45 -7.91 2.59 20.60
N GLU A 46 -9.07 2.85 20.01
CA GLU A 46 -10.27 3.19 20.78
C GLU A 46 -11.12 1.97 21.18
N PHE A 47 -11.16 0.93 20.34
CA PHE A 47 -11.97 -0.28 20.54
C PHE A 47 -11.15 -1.57 20.34
N PRO A 48 -10.07 -1.81 21.11
CA PRO A 48 -9.12 -2.89 20.86
C PRO A 48 -9.76 -4.29 20.89
N ALA A 49 -10.69 -4.55 21.82
CA ALA A 49 -11.40 -5.83 21.90
C ALA A 49 -12.28 -6.10 20.68
N SER A 50 -12.94 -5.05 20.15
CA SER A 50 -13.74 -5.16 18.92
C SER A 50 -12.84 -5.31 17.71
N ALA A 51 -11.73 -4.58 17.65
CA ALA A 51 -10.76 -4.66 16.57
C ALA A 51 -10.15 -6.06 16.43
N GLN A 52 -9.81 -6.69 17.56
CA GLN A 52 -9.34 -8.07 17.58
C GLN A 52 -10.40 -9.04 17.07
N ARG A 53 -11.67 -8.90 17.50
CA ARG A 53 -12.78 -9.75 17.02
C ARG A 53 -13.04 -9.59 15.52
N LEU A 54 -12.90 -8.37 15.00
CA LEU A 54 -13.11 -8.05 13.59
C LEU A 54 -11.89 -8.38 12.71
N GLY A 55 -10.73 -8.70 13.31
CA GLY A 55 -9.52 -9.01 12.57
C GLY A 55 -8.93 -7.81 11.82
N THR A 56 -8.96 -6.62 12.43
CA THR A 56 -8.46 -5.37 11.81
C THR A 56 -7.00 -5.44 11.38
N GLN A 57 -6.18 -6.27 12.04
CA GLN A 57 -4.80 -6.51 11.63
C GLN A 57 -4.72 -7.18 10.25
N ALA A 58 -5.57 -8.18 9.98
CA ALA A 58 -5.65 -8.78 8.66
C ALA A 58 -6.13 -7.77 7.60
N LEU A 59 -7.00 -6.84 8.00
CA LEU A 59 -7.44 -5.75 7.12
C LEU A 59 -6.29 -4.78 6.80
N LEU A 60 -5.47 -4.40 7.78
CA LEU A 60 -4.28 -3.58 7.57
C LEU A 60 -3.26 -4.25 6.64
N VAL A 61 -3.06 -5.57 6.77
CA VAL A 61 -2.21 -6.34 5.85
C VAL A 61 -2.73 -6.24 4.41
N ARG A 62 -4.04 -6.42 4.19
CA ARG A 62 -4.65 -6.30 2.86
C ARG A 62 -4.53 -4.89 2.27
N VAL A 63 -4.67 -3.86 3.11
CA VAL A 63 -4.47 -2.46 2.71
C VAL A 63 -3.02 -2.24 2.28
N ALA A 64 -2.05 -2.73 3.07
CA ALA A 64 -0.63 -2.64 2.73
C ALA A 64 -0.29 -3.38 1.43
N ASP A 65 -0.83 -4.59 1.22
CA ASP A 65 -0.68 -5.34 -0.03
C ASP A 65 -1.25 -4.57 -1.23
N SER A 66 -2.40 -3.90 -1.06
CA SER A 66 -3.04 -3.12 -2.13
C SER A 66 -2.25 -1.86 -2.47
N LEU A 67 -1.70 -1.16 -1.47
CA LEU A 67 -0.80 -0.03 -1.67
C LEU A 67 0.48 -0.45 -2.39
N ALA A 68 1.09 -1.56 -1.97
CA ALA A 68 2.28 -2.10 -2.60
C ALA A 68 2.00 -2.54 -4.06
N ALA A 69 0.81 -3.11 -4.33
CA ALA A 69 0.39 -3.45 -5.69
C ALA A 69 0.21 -2.21 -6.59
N LYS A 70 -0.31 -1.11 -6.05
CA LYS A 70 -0.40 0.19 -6.76
C LYS A 70 0.98 0.72 -7.14
N ASP A 71 1.91 0.70 -6.18
CA ASP A 71 3.27 1.16 -6.42
C ASP A 71 3.99 0.28 -7.44
N LEU A 72 3.82 -1.04 -7.32
CA LEU A 72 4.36 -2.01 -8.27
C LEU A 72 3.82 -1.81 -9.68
N HIS A 73 2.51 -1.56 -9.81
CA HIS A 73 1.90 -1.24 -11.10
C HIS A 73 2.57 -0.01 -11.73
N THR A 74 2.83 1.02 -10.92
CA THR A 74 3.49 2.25 -11.36
C THR A 74 4.96 2.00 -11.75
N ALA A 75 5.70 1.21 -10.97
CA ALA A 75 7.09 0.83 -11.28
C ALA A 75 7.20 0.07 -12.61
N LYS A 76 6.32 -0.92 -12.83
CA LYS A 76 6.23 -1.69 -14.09
C LYS A 76 5.91 -0.80 -15.29
N TRP A 77 5.08 0.22 -15.11
CA TRP A 77 4.78 1.18 -16.16
C TRP A 77 6.02 1.99 -16.58
N TYR A 78 6.83 2.44 -15.62
CA TYR A 78 8.10 3.12 -15.90
C TYR A 78 9.11 2.19 -16.59
N GLU A 79 9.25 0.95 -16.14
CA GLU A 79 10.13 -0.05 -16.77
C GLU A 79 9.76 -0.28 -18.24
N LYS A 80 8.45 -0.44 -18.53
CA LYS A 80 7.96 -0.64 -19.91
C LYS A 80 8.27 0.53 -20.84
N ARG A 81 8.43 1.75 -20.31
CA ARG A 81 8.66 2.96 -21.12
C ARG A 81 10.11 3.07 -21.66
N LYS A 82 10.98 2.07 -21.43
CA LYS A 82 12.36 1.86 -21.92
C LYS A 82 13.40 2.98 -21.67
N LYS A 83 13.00 4.23 -21.44
CA LYS A 83 13.91 5.37 -21.17
C LYS A 83 14.02 5.73 -19.68
N ASP A 84 13.12 5.24 -18.83
CA ASP A 84 13.00 5.64 -17.43
C ASP A 84 13.36 4.51 -16.45
N ASN A 85 14.37 3.71 -16.77
CA ASN A 85 14.81 2.61 -15.90
C ASN A 85 15.28 3.10 -14.52
N VAL A 86 15.78 4.33 -14.42
CA VAL A 86 16.16 4.96 -13.14
C VAL A 86 14.93 5.16 -12.25
N SER A 87 13.83 5.67 -12.81
CA SER A 87 12.57 5.86 -12.10
C SER A 87 11.95 4.52 -11.68
N ALA A 88 12.01 3.51 -12.55
CA ALA A 88 11.55 2.17 -12.22
C ALA A 88 12.35 1.58 -11.04
N VAL A 89 13.68 1.65 -11.09
CA VAL A 89 14.57 1.18 -10.00
C VAL A 89 14.31 1.92 -8.70
N TYR A 90 14.13 3.25 -8.74
CA TYR A 90 13.78 4.02 -7.56
C TYR A 90 12.47 3.54 -6.93
N MET A 91 11.42 3.36 -7.75
CA MET A 91 10.13 2.86 -7.27
C MET A 91 10.24 1.46 -6.70
N TYR A 92 10.97 0.54 -7.35
CA TYR A 92 11.19 -0.80 -6.83
C TYR A 92 11.91 -0.79 -5.48
N LYS A 93 12.95 0.04 -5.30
CA LYS A 93 13.63 0.21 -3.99
C LYS A 93 12.68 0.73 -2.93
N ARG A 94 11.81 1.68 -3.28
CA ARG A 94 10.79 2.21 -2.38
C ARG A 94 9.81 1.12 -1.93
N ILE A 95 9.32 0.28 -2.85
CA ILE A 95 8.40 -0.82 -2.53
C ILE A 95 9.03 -1.80 -1.53
N VAL A 96 10.29 -2.20 -1.76
CA VAL A 96 11.01 -3.11 -0.85
C VAL A 96 11.19 -2.50 0.53
N LYS A 97 11.48 -1.19 0.60
CA LYS A 97 11.66 -0.48 1.86
C LYS A 97 10.35 -0.31 2.63
N ASP A 98 9.28 0.15 1.96
CA ASP A 98 8.04 0.58 2.60
C ASP A 98 7.07 -0.59 2.82
N HIS A 99 7.18 -1.65 2.00
CA HIS A 99 6.27 -2.80 2.00
C HIS A 99 7.00 -4.17 1.97
N PRO A 100 8.01 -4.43 2.82
CA PRO A 100 8.92 -5.58 2.71
C PRO A 100 8.22 -6.94 2.79
N GLN A 101 7.08 -7.02 3.48
CA GLN A 101 6.36 -8.28 3.70
C GLN A 101 5.35 -8.63 2.60
N THR A 102 5.19 -7.76 1.60
CA THR A 102 4.17 -7.91 0.55
C THR A 102 4.67 -8.76 -0.61
N ALA A 103 3.74 -9.36 -1.37
CA ALA A 103 4.10 -10.04 -2.61
C ALA A 103 4.75 -9.08 -3.63
N ALA A 104 4.38 -7.80 -3.60
CA ALA A 104 4.92 -6.78 -4.48
C ALA A 104 6.40 -6.47 -4.20
N ALA A 105 6.83 -6.50 -2.94
CA ALA A 105 8.26 -6.34 -2.60
C ALA A 105 9.11 -7.48 -3.16
N ARG A 106 8.65 -8.73 -3.05
CA ARG A 106 9.36 -9.87 -3.64
C ARG A 106 9.51 -9.74 -5.16
N GLU A 107 8.48 -9.25 -5.84
CA GLU A 107 8.57 -8.99 -7.27
C GLU A 107 9.50 -7.81 -7.60
N ALA A 108 9.48 -6.75 -6.77
CA ALA A 108 10.38 -5.61 -6.90
C ALA A 108 11.85 -6.01 -6.73
N GLU A 109 12.19 -6.88 -5.79
CA GLU A 109 13.54 -7.44 -5.62
C GLU A 109 14.02 -8.17 -6.88
N GLN A 110 13.16 -9.00 -7.47
CA GLN A 110 13.46 -9.71 -8.71
C GLN A 110 13.67 -8.75 -9.89
N ALA A 111 12.90 -7.66 -9.95
CA ALA A 111 13.07 -6.64 -10.98
C ALA A 111 14.39 -5.86 -10.78
N LEU A 112 14.75 -5.51 -9.53
CA LEU A 112 16.00 -4.84 -9.21
C LEU A 112 17.22 -5.67 -9.62
N ALA A 113 17.23 -6.96 -9.28
CA ALA A 113 18.31 -7.87 -9.65
C ALA A 113 18.54 -7.93 -11.18
N ARG A 114 17.49 -7.69 -11.97
CA ARG A 114 17.56 -7.64 -13.45
C ARG A 114 18.03 -6.29 -13.98
N LEU A 115 17.58 -5.19 -13.37
CA LEU A 115 17.77 -3.84 -13.89
C LEU A 115 19.08 -3.19 -13.42
N GLU A 116 19.54 -3.46 -12.21
CA GLU A 116 20.76 -2.85 -11.66
C GLU A 116 22.03 -3.12 -12.49
N PRO A 117 22.29 -4.36 -12.99
CA PRO A 117 23.43 -4.61 -13.87
C PRO A 117 23.35 -3.84 -15.20
N THR A 118 22.15 -3.61 -15.71
CA THR A 118 21.92 -2.89 -16.97
C THR A 118 22.26 -1.41 -16.83
N LEU A 119 21.93 -0.81 -15.67
CA LEU A 119 22.29 0.58 -15.38
C LEU A 119 23.80 0.75 -15.16
N ALA A 120 24.45 -0.20 -14.47
CA ALA A 120 25.89 -0.18 -14.25
C ALA A 120 26.70 -0.32 -15.55
N GLY A 121 26.26 -1.16 -16.48
CA GLY A 121 26.91 -1.35 -17.79
C GLY A 121 26.73 -0.17 -18.76
N GLY A 122 25.69 0.65 -18.58
CA GLY A 122 25.43 1.85 -19.39
C GLY A 122 26.28 3.07 -19.03
N ALA A 123 26.80 3.13 -17.79
CA ALA A 123 27.66 4.22 -17.33
C ALA A 123 29.15 4.05 -17.74
N ALA A 124 29.50 2.90 -18.33
CA ALA A 124 30.88 2.53 -18.69
C ALA A 124 31.21 2.71 -20.19
N LYS A 125 30.42 3.50 -20.93
CA LYS A 125 30.67 3.82 -22.35
C LYS A 125 30.74 5.32 -22.60
#